data_AF-A0A7S1C0T7-F1
#
_entry.id   AF-A0A7S1C0T7-F1
#
_cell.length_a   1.000
_cell.length_b   1.000
_cell.length_c   1.000
_cell.angle_alpha   90.00
_cell.angle_beta   90.00
_cell.angle_gamma   90.00
#
_symmetry.space_group_name_H-M   'P 1'
#
loop_
_entity.id
_entity.type
_entity.pdbx_description
1 polymer ?
#
loop_
_entity_poly.entity_id
_entity_poly.type
_entity_poly.pdbx_seq_one_letter_code
_entity_poly.pdbx_strand_id
1 'polypeptide(L)'
;VQEALCGFAGVGRKVADCAALFSLDQESAVPVDTHVLQIARRDYDRTLGVEGHKTLTPALYGRIGDVFRERFPEYAGWAHSLLFVAELPSFRPVLPPDIVKEMDDWKEYEKEQKKKSKKKS
;
A
#
# COMPACT_ATOMS: atom_id res chain seq x y z
N VAL A 1 5.35 18.19 7.04
CA VAL A 1 4.52 17.62 8.13
C VAL A 1 5.06 16.29 8.64
N GLN A 2 5.19 15.25 7.80
CA GLN A 2 5.68 13.91 8.22
C GLN A 2 6.99 13.95 9.03
N GLU A 3 8.01 14.67 8.55
CA GLU A 3 9.32 14.73 9.22
C GLU A 3 9.24 15.33 10.64
N ALA A 4 8.45 16.39 10.82
CA ALA A 4 8.23 17.00 12.13
C ALA A 4 7.56 16.02 13.10
N LEU A 5 6.56 15.26 12.63
CA LEU A 5 5.87 14.25 13.42
C LEU A 5 6.77 13.06 13.78
N CYS A 6 7.67 12.65 12.87
CA CYS A 6 8.64 11.60 13.14
C CYS A 6 9.67 11.96 14.24
N GLY A 7 9.71 13.22 14.70
CA GLY A 7 10.54 13.63 15.84
C GLY A 7 10.01 13.14 17.19
N PHE A 8 8.74 12.71 17.27
CA PHE A 8 8.16 12.18 18.50
C PHE A 8 8.47 10.69 18.69
N ALA A 9 8.78 10.30 19.94
CA ALA A 9 9.09 8.91 20.27
C ALA A 9 7.91 7.98 19.90
N GLY A 10 8.20 6.92 19.14
CA GLY A 10 7.19 5.96 18.67
C GLY A 10 6.46 6.37 17.39
N VAL A 11 6.73 7.55 16.83
CA VAL A 11 6.12 8.00 15.56
C VAL A 11 7.04 7.69 14.40
N GLY A 12 6.71 6.64 13.64
CA GLY A 12 7.32 6.35 12.34
C GLY A 12 6.56 6.98 11.17
N ARG A 13 7.12 6.90 9.96
CA ARG A 13 6.55 7.51 8.73
C ARG A 13 5.07 7.19 8.52
N LYS A 14 4.68 5.92 8.66
CA LYS A 14 3.28 5.48 8.55
C LYS A 14 2.36 6.19 9.54
N VAL A 15 2.77 6.27 10.81
CA VAL A 15 1.95 6.91 11.85
C VAL A 15 1.87 8.41 11.62
N ALA A 16 3.00 9.03 11.25
CA ALA A 16 3.05 10.44 10.88
C ALA A 16 2.11 10.75 9.71
N ASP A 17 2.09 9.93 8.66
CA ASP A 17 1.19 10.13 7.52
C ASP A 17 -0.27 9.86 7.86
N CYS A 18 -0.57 8.90 8.75
CA CYS A 18 -1.94 8.72 9.25
C CYS A 18 -2.44 10.01 9.94
N ALA A 19 -1.63 10.58 10.85
CA ALA A 19 -1.99 11.82 11.53
C ALA A 19 -2.08 13.00 10.54
N ALA A 20 -1.17 13.08 9.57
CA ALA A 20 -1.19 14.10 8.53
C ALA A 20 -2.49 14.05 7.70
N LEU A 21 -2.87 12.86 7.23
CA LEU A 21 -4.05 12.64 6.39
C LEU A 21 -5.35 12.88 7.15
N PHE A 22 -5.51 12.28 8.34
CA PHE A 22 -6.80 12.24 9.03
C PHE A 22 -7.03 13.40 10.00
N SER A 23 -6.02 14.24 10.27
CA SER A 23 -6.12 15.26 11.33
C SER A 23 -5.38 16.56 11.05
N LEU A 24 -4.63 16.69 9.95
CA LEU A 24 -3.86 17.90 9.62
C LEU A 24 -4.08 18.37 8.18
N ASP A 25 -5.21 17.99 7.56
CA ASP A 25 -5.62 18.41 6.22
C ASP A 25 -4.59 18.14 5.12
N GLN A 26 -3.77 17.08 5.27
CA GLN A 26 -2.80 16.67 4.25
C GLN A 26 -3.39 15.56 3.36
N GLU A 27 -4.26 15.94 2.42
CA GLU A 27 -5.02 15.00 1.57
C GLU A 27 -4.14 14.13 0.65
N SER A 28 -2.92 14.56 0.36
CA SER A 28 -1.94 13.84 -0.45
C SER A 28 -1.00 12.93 0.37
N ALA A 29 -1.11 12.93 1.70
CA ALA A 29 -0.35 12.05 2.56
C ALA A 29 -0.86 10.60 2.43
N VAL A 30 0.04 9.65 2.19
CA VAL A 30 -0.29 8.25 1.91
C VAL A 30 0.36 7.37 2.97
N PRO A 31 -0.38 6.88 3.97
CA PRO A 31 0.16 6.04 5.04
C PRO A 31 0.56 4.65 4.53
N VAL A 32 1.77 4.49 4.00
CA VAL A 32 2.23 3.21 3.43
C VAL A 32 2.55 2.18 4.53
N ASP A 33 1.95 1.00 4.44
CA ASP A 33 2.31 -0.20 5.19
C ASP A 33 2.46 -1.42 4.26
N THR A 34 2.51 -2.62 4.82
CA THR A 34 2.65 -3.86 4.04
C THR A 34 1.44 -4.16 3.16
N HIS A 35 0.23 -3.79 3.58
CA HIS A 35 -0.99 -3.96 2.78
C HIS A 35 -1.02 -2.96 1.63
N VAL A 36 -0.66 -1.71 1.89
CA VAL A 36 -0.59 -0.67 0.85
C VAL A 36 0.46 -1.02 -0.21
N LEU A 37 1.61 -1.56 0.20
CA LEU A 37 2.60 -2.10 -0.73
C LEU A 37 2.00 -3.21 -1.60
N GLN A 38 1.21 -4.13 -1.03
CA GLN A 38 0.58 -5.21 -1.80
C GLN A 38 -0.43 -4.68 -2.82
N ILE A 39 -1.26 -3.71 -2.43
CA ILE A 39 -2.21 -3.02 -3.33
C ILE A 39 -1.44 -2.36 -4.47
N ALA A 40 -0.45 -1.51 -4.15
CA ALA A 40 0.33 -0.80 -5.15
C ALA A 40 1.03 -1.74 -6.13
N ARG A 41 1.53 -2.87 -5.62
CA ARG A 41 2.19 -3.89 -6.42
C ARG A 41 1.23 -4.66 -7.32
N ARG A 42 0.04 -4.99 -6.83
CA ARG A 42 -0.99 -5.72 -7.60
C ARG A 42 -1.54 -4.84 -8.72
N ASP A 43 -1.90 -3.60 -8.38
CA ASP A 43 -2.80 -2.78 -9.19
C ASP A 43 -2.06 -1.76 -10.07
N TYR A 44 -0.84 -1.36 -9.71
CA TYR A 44 -0.15 -0.25 -10.37
C TYR A 44 1.27 -0.59 -10.85
N ASP A 45 2.14 -1.15 -9.99
CA ASP A 45 3.53 -1.45 -10.35
C ASP A 45 4.03 -2.76 -9.74
N ARG A 46 4.04 -3.82 -10.56
CA ARG A 46 4.48 -5.17 -10.15
C ARG A 46 5.95 -5.26 -9.76
N THR A 47 6.78 -4.26 -10.09
CA THR A 47 8.21 -4.22 -9.76
C THR A 47 8.48 -3.81 -8.32
N LEU A 48 7.49 -3.22 -7.63
CA LEU A 48 7.61 -2.80 -6.23
C LEU A 48 7.91 -3.99 -5.31
N GLY A 49 8.97 -3.89 -4.52
CA GLY A 49 9.33 -4.90 -3.51
C GLY A 49 9.87 -6.23 -4.05
N VAL A 50 10.26 -6.30 -5.34
CA VAL A 50 10.77 -7.53 -5.98
C VAL A 50 12.26 -7.78 -5.67
N GLU A 51 13.06 -6.73 -5.46
CA GLU A 51 14.52 -6.80 -5.30
C GLU A 51 14.99 -7.22 -3.89
N GLY A 52 14.37 -8.24 -3.28
CA GLY A 52 14.82 -8.80 -1.99
C GLY A 52 14.56 -7.92 -0.76
N HIS A 53 14.06 -6.70 -0.93
CA HIS A 53 13.63 -5.80 0.15
C HIS A 53 12.28 -6.24 0.71
N LYS A 54 12.28 -7.27 1.57
CA LYS A 54 11.11 -7.63 2.40
C LYS A 54 10.71 -6.52 3.38
N THR A 55 11.61 -5.56 3.59
CA THR A 55 11.44 -4.46 4.53
C THR A 55 11.09 -3.18 3.77
N LEU A 56 10.10 -2.45 4.27
CA LEU A 56 9.68 -1.17 3.73
C LEU A 56 10.75 -0.09 4.01
N THR A 57 11.72 0.04 3.11
CA THR A 57 12.77 1.06 3.23
C THR A 57 12.18 2.46 3.01
N PRO A 58 12.83 3.54 3.49
CA PRO A 58 12.36 4.91 3.23
C PRO A 58 12.21 5.23 1.74
N ALA A 59 13.11 4.73 0.90
CA ALA A 59 13.04 4.93 -0.55
C ALA A 59 11.83 4.21 -1.18
N LEU A 60 11.59 2.96 -0.78
CA LEU A 60 10.42 2.20 -1.25
C LEU A 60 9.11 2.83 -0.75
N TYR A 61 9.09 3.31 0.50
CA TYR A 61 7.96 4.04 1.08
C TYR A 61 7.60 5.26 0.23
N GLY A 62 8.60 6.09 -0.09
CA GLY A 62 8.43 7.27 -0.94
C GLY A 62 7.86 6.90 -2.31
N ARG A 63 8.48 5.94 -2.99
CA ARG A 63 8.04 5.47 -4.31
C ARG A 63 6.61 4.95 -4.32
N ILE A 64 6.19 4.19 -3.30
CA ILE A 64 4.79 3.73 -3.20
C ILE A 64 3.85 4.93 -3.05
N GLY A 65 4.19 5.88 -2.18
CA GLY A 65 3.41 7.11 -2.04
C GLY A 65 3.30 7.90 -3.35
N ASP A 66 4.38 7.95 -4.14
CA ASP A 66 4.40 8.61 -5.44
C ASP A 66 3.49 7.92 -6.45
N VAL A 67 3.44 6.59 -6.47
CA VAL A 67 2.48 5.84 -7.32
C VAL A 67 1.03 6.26 -7.03
N PHE A 68 0.66 6.44 -5.76
CA PHE A 68 -0.68 6.92 -5.42
C PHE A 68 -0.88 8.40 -5.78
N ARG A 69 0.12 9.26 -5.57
CA ARG A 69 0.03 10.68 -5.93
C ARG A 69 -0.04 10.92 -7.43
N GLU A 70 0.72 10.16 -8.23
CA GLU A 70 0.66 10.23 -9.69
C GLU A 70 -0.70 9.76 -10.22
N ARG A 71 -1.29 8.73 -9.58
CA ARG A 71 -2.59 8.19 -9.99
C ARG A 71 -3.78 9.02 -9.50
N PHE A 72 -3.65 9.63 -8.32
CA PHE A 72 -4.70 10.38 -7.63
C PHE A 72 -4.15 11.74 -7.13
N PRO A 73 -3.86 12.70 -8.03
CA PRO A 73 -3.08 13.91 -7.72
C PRO A 73 -3.57 14.74 -6.53
N GLU A 74 -4.88 14.87 -6.36
CA GLU A 74 -5.47 15.69 -5.29
C GLU A 74 -5.94 14.86 -4.08
N TYR A 75 -6.26 13.58 -4.29
CA TYR A 75 -6.95 12.75 -3.30
C TYR A 75 -6.21 11.45 -2.98
N ALA A 76 -4.89 11.42 -3.13
CA ALA A 76 -4.08 10.21 -2.95
C ALA A 76 -4.30 9.52 -1.59
N GLY A 77 -4.38 10.27 -0.50
CA GLY A 77 -4.63 9.72 0.83
C GLY A 77 -6.04 9.15 1.00
N TRP A 78 -7.05 9.82 0.42
CA TRP A 78 -8.43 9.34 0.41
C TRP A 78 -8.60 8.09 -0.47
N ALA A 79 -8.02 8.08 -1.66
CA ALA A 79 -8.02 6.93 -2.56
C ALA A 79 -7.35 5.72 -1.91
N HIS A 80 -6.18 5.92 -1.30
CA HIS A 80 -5.52 4.91 -0.48
C HIS A 80 -6.47 4.34 0.60
N SER A 81 -7.21 5.20 1.30
CA SER A 81 -8.12 4.77 2.37
C SER A 81 -9.23 3.87 1.85
N LEU A 82 -9.83 4.19 0.70
CA LEU A 82 -10.87 3.37 0.07
C LEU A 82 -10.31 2.03 -0.42
N LEU A 83 -9.14 2.04 -1.06
CA LEU A 83 -8.49 0.81 -1.53
C LEU A 83 -8.11 -0.10 -0.37
N PHE A 84 -7.63 0.46 0.74
CA PHE A 84 -7.36 -0.31 1.96
C PHE A 84 -8.65 -0.92 2.52
N VAL A 85 -9.75 -0.17 2.58
CA VAL A 85 -11.05 -0.68 3.04
C VAL A 85 -11.54 -1.83 2.16
N ALA A 86 -11.32 -1.78 0.85
CA ALA A 86 -11.67 -2.87 -0.07
C ALA A 86 -10.90 -4.17 0.22
N GLU A 87 -9.70 -4.11 0.81
CA GLU A 87 -8.96 -5.32 1.22
C GLU A 87 -9.53 -6.00 2.48
N LEU A 88 -10.39 -5.31 3.24
CA LEU A 88 -10.93 -5.86 4.48
C LEU A 88 -11.94 -6.99 4.18
N PRO A 89 -11.84 -8.15 4.86
CA PRO A 89 -12.75 -9.29 4.64
C PRO A 89 -14.24 -8.92 4.76
N SER A 90 -14.57 -7.99 5.64
CA SER A 90 -15.94 -7.50 5.87
C SER A 90 -16.55 -6.79 4.66
N PHE A 91 -15.73 -6.22 3.77
CA PHE A 91 -16.19 -5.52 2.58
C PHE A 91 -16.26 -6.42 1.35
N ARG A 92 -15.65 -7.61 1.40
CA ARG A 92 -15.66 -8.57 0.31
C ARG A 92 -17.05 -8.92 -0.25
N PRO A 93 -18.13 -9.03 0.55
CA PRO A 93 -19.47 -9.32 0.02
C PRO A 93 -20.11 -8.16 -0.76
N VAL A 94 -19.64 -6.93 -0.55
CA VAL A 94 -20.17 -5.72 -1.22
C VAL A 94 -19.35 -5.29 -2.43
N LEU A 95 -18.21 -5.95 -2.68
CA LEU A 95 -17.37 -5.68 -3.85
C LEU A 95 -17.96 -6.33 -5.11
N PRO A 96 -17.75 -5.71 -6.29
CA PRO A 96 -18.10 -6.31 -7.57
C PRO A 96 -17.46 -7.72 -7.75
N PRO A 97 -18.19 -8.73 -8.27
CA PRO A 97 -17.67 -10.10 -8.38
C PRO A 97 -16.40 -10.23 -9.22
N ASP A 98 -16.25 -9.40 -10.25
CA ASP A 98 -15.06 -9.27 -11.09
C ASP A 98 -13.85 -8.81 -10.29
N ILE A 99 -13.99 -7.78 -9.46
CA ILE A 99 -12.92 -7.31 -8.58
C ILE A 99 -12.52 -8.39 -7.57
N VAL A 100 -13.50 -9.07 -6.96
CA VAL A 100 -13.23 -10.18 -6.02
C VAL A 100 -12.44 -11.29 -6.71
N LYS A 101 -12.81 -11.63 -7.95
CA LYS A 101 -12.12 -12.63 -8.75
C LYS A 101 -10.67 -12.21 -9.05
N GLU A 102 -10.44 -10.96 -9.47
CA GLU A 102 -9.09 -10.43 -9.73
C GLU A 102 -8.20 -10.49 -8.48
N MET A 103 -8.75 -10.15 -7.31
CA MET A 103 -8.03 -10.26 -6.03
C MET A 103 -7.63 -11.70 -5.70
N ASP A 104 -8.47 -12.68 -6.04
CA ASP A 104 -8.20 -14.10 -5.78
C ASP A 104 -7.17 -14.66 -6.75
N ASP A 105 -7.33 -14.38 -8.05
CA ASP A 105 -6.39 -14.75 -9.09
C ASP A 105 -4.97 -14.23 -8.75
N TRP A 106 -4.87 -13.01 -8.22
CA TRP A 106 -3.60 -12.46 -7.74
C TRP A 106 -3.02 -13.22 -6.54
N LYS A 107 -3.84 -13.57 -5.55
CA LYS A 107 -3.39 -14.35 -4.38
C LYS A 107 -2.86 -15.72 -4.81
N GLU A 108 -3.48 -16.35 -5.80
CA GLU A 108 -2.99 -17.61 -6.38
C GLU A 108 -1.65 -17.42 -7.09
N TYR A 109 -1.56 -16.41 -7.95
CA TYR A 109 -0.31 -16.05 -8.63
C TYR A 109 0.84 -15.82 -7.64
N GLU A 110 0.64 -15.05 -6.57
CA GLU A 110 1.67 -14.82 -5.55
C GLU A 110 2.12 -16.11 -4.86
N LYS A 111 1.19 -17.02 -4.55
CA LYS A 111 1.51 -18.32 -3.96
C LYS A 111 2.39 -19.13 -4.90
N GLU A 112 2.10 -19.13 -6.19
CA GLU A 112 2.92 -19.82 -7.19
C GLU A 112 4.32 -19.22 -7.32
N GLN A 113 4.45 -17.89 -7.35
CA GLN A 113 5.76 -17.23 -7.41
C GLN A 113 6.59 -17.54 -6.17
N LYS A 114 6.00 -17.47 -4.97
CA LYS A 114 6.67 -17.85 -3.70
C LYS A 114 7.14 -19.31 -3.72
N LYS A 115 6.36 -20.23 -4.29
CA LYS A 115 6.76 -21.64 -4.46
C LYS A 115 7.92 -21.80 -5.44
N LYS A 116 7.92 -21.06 -6.55
CA LYS A 116 9.01 -21.08 -7.56
C LYS A 116 10.32 -20.53 -6.99
N SER A 117 10.29 -19.43 -6.23
CA SER A 117 11.48 -18.87 -5.58
C SER A 117 12.07 -19.79 -4.52
N LYS A 118 11.24 -20.50 -3.74
CA LYS A 118 11.70 -21.48 -2.74
C LYS A 118 12.30 -22.75 -3.34
N LYS A 119 11.89 -23.15 -4.55
CA LYS A 119 12.47 -24.30 -5.26
C LYS A 119 13.80 -23.98 -5.96
N LYS A 120 14.12 -22.70 -6.15
CA LYS A 120 15.37 -22.22 -6.78
C LYS A 120 16.45 -21.84 -5.76
N SER A 121 16.11 -21.79 -4.48
CA SER A 121 17.01 -21.51 -3.35
C SER A 121 17.31 -22.78 -2.58
#